data_AF-A0A6H5L845-F1
#
_entry.id   AF-A0A6H5L845-F1
#
_cell.length_a   1.000
_cell.length_b   1.000
_cell.length_c   1.000
_cell.angle_alpha   90.00
_cell.angle_beta   90.00
_cell.angle_gamma   90.00
#
_symmetry.space_group_name_H-M   'P 1'
#
loop_
_entity.id
_entity.type
_entity.pdbx_description
1 polymer ?
#
loop_
_entity_poly.entity_id
_entity_poly.type
_entity_poly.pdbx_seq_one_letter_code
_entity_poly.pdbx_strand_id
1 'polypeptide(L)'
;MHGRHSSCLCFACNSQPTYLAARQRNTHRNQWMSTMDLEIAAGYGECSVCFEHLCAKGASVMVDGSGHQAGFLRAERLPRRVCRHFLCQECAPTIIPRKCPVCRRDFVSTLDVPDPIADPVRWFHVVDRDQNGSIEKSELVDALKGMFPVEPGALEEVIEMNWRSWDTDSNGTLDTAEFRNRLAPFLAQSIGNMRQRIIRQLPDLMNQPAEWFKHWDEDESGSLERPEIVRALIKTIPEFTGRDEGWLGGTFAAIWSIIDPDGDGSITGAEFMMPGGLYETLVANFCRHRLGG
;
A
#
# COMPACT_ATOMS: atom_id res chain seq x y z
N MET A 1 -83.61 -19.62 12.22
CA MET A 1 -82.35 -19.61 13.00
C MET A 1 -81.17 -19.69 12.05
N HIS A 2 -80.09 -19.03 12.45
CA HIS A 2 -78.88 -18.60 11.72
C HIS A 2 -78.13 -19.51 10.74
N GLY A 3 -77.49 -18.83 9.77
CA GLY A 3 -76.08 -19.05 9.35
C GLY A 3 -75.88 -19.97 8.13
N ARG A 4 -74.88 -19.80 7.26
CA ARG A 4 -73.66 -18.97 7.27
C ARG A 4 -72.87 -19.23 5.95
N HIS A 5 -72.16 -18.21 5.47
CA HIS A 5 -70.87 -18.22 4.72
C HIS A 5 -70.76 -18.92 3.34
N SER A 6 -69.93 -18.50 2.38
CA SER A 6 -69.31 -17.23 1.98
C SER A 6 -68.55 -17.57 0.69
N SER A 7 -68.75 -16.76 -0.34
CA SER A 7 -68.02 -16.69 -1.61
C SER A 7 -66.56 -16.24 -1.44
N CYS A 8 -65.63 -16.68 -2.30
CA CYS A 8 -65.00 -15.80 -3.31
C CYS A 8 -63.80 -16.44 -4.03
N LEU A 9 -63.74 -16.09 -5.32
CA LEU A 9 -62.59 -16.17 -6.22
C LEU A 9 -61.41 -15.33 -5.69
N CYS A 10 -60.17 -15.78 -5.90
CA CYS A 10 -58.99 -14.92 -5.86
C CYS A 10 -58.23 -14.98 -7.19
N PHE A 11 -57.99 -13.77 -7.70
CA PHE A 11 -57.28 -13.39 -8.90
C PHE A 11 -55.75 -13.43 -8.72
N ALA A 12 -55.07 -13.74 -9.82
CA ALA A 12 -53.87 -13.10 -10.36
C ALA A 12 -52.50 -13.13 -9.65
N CYS A 13 -51.52 -13.48 -10.50
CA CYS A 13 -50.15 -12.95 -10.61
C CYS A 13 -49.10 -13.32 -9.54
N ASN A 14 -48.15 -14.18 -9.91
CA ASN A 14 -46.75 -13.93 -9.56
C ASN A 14 -45.79 -14.59 -10.56
N SER A 15 -45.47 -13.84 -11.61
CA SER A 15 -44.31 -14.05 -12.48
C SER A 15 -43.02 -13.80 -11.68
N GLN A 16 -42.14 -14.79 -11.63
CA GLN A 16 -40.77 -14.62 -11.14
C GLN A 16 -39.96 -13.74 -12.10
N PRO A 17 -39.24 -12.71 -11.62
CA PRO A 17 -38.08 -12.20 -12.32
C PRO A 17 -36.80 -12.72 -11.64
N THR A 18 -35.98 -13.38 -12.45
CA THR A 18 -34.55 -13.58 -12.22
C THR A 18 -33.87 -12.24 -11.96
N TYR A 19 -33.42 -12.00 -10.73
CA TYR A 19 -32.61 -10.82 -10.41
C TYR A 19 -31.17 -11.01 -10.90
N LEU A 20 -30.96 -10.72 -12.19
CA LEU A 20 -29.74 -10.08 -12.67
C LEU A 20 -29.68 -8.69 -12.03
N ALA A 21 -29.07 -8.58 -10.86
CA ALA A 21 -28.70 -7.28 -10.31
C ALA A 21 -27.51 -6.75 -11.12
N ALA A 22 -27.85 -6.01 -12.19
CA ALA A 22 -26.92 -5.15 -12.89
C ALA A 22 -26.25 -4.22 -11.87
N ARG A 23 -24.97 -4.48 -11.56
CA ARG A 23 -24.10 -3.47 -10.93
C ARG A 23 -24.00 -2.32 -11.91
N GLN A 24 -24.84 -1.32 -11.71
CA GLN A 24 -24.77 -0.06 -12.44
C GLN A 24 -23.36 0.51 -12.24
N ARG A 25 -22.69 0.66 -13.37
CA ARG A 25 -21.39 1.30 -13.52
C ARG A 25 -21.54 2.74 -13.05
N ASN A 26 -20.97 3.05 -11.89
CA ASN A 26 -20.80 4.43 -11.48
C ASN A 26 -19.57 4.98 -12.21
N THR A 27 -19.79 5.62 -13.37
CA THR A 27 -18.76 6.19 -14.23
C THR A 27 -18.34 7.61 -13.83
N HIS A 28 -18.65 8.05 -12.61
CA HIS A 28 -17.99 9.20 -11.99
C HIS A 28 -17.02 8.69 -10.96
N ARG A 29 -15.77 8.51 -11.41
CA ARG A 29 -14.61 8.09 -10.61
C ARG A 29 -14.30 9.22 -9.62
N ASN A 30 -14.98 9.21 -8.49
CA ASN A 30 -14.63 10.04 -7.34
C ASN A 30 -13.24 9.59 -6.90
N GLN A 31 -12.23 10.28 -7.40
CA GLN A 31 -10.82 10.03 -7.14
C GLN A 31 -10.50 10.60 -5.75
N TRP A 32 -11.06 9.94 -4.73
CA TRP A 32 -10.90 10.32 -3.34
C TRP A 32 -9.46 10.13 -2.90
N MET A 33 -8.79 9.07 -3.33
CA MET A 33 -7.36 8.95 -3.09
C MET A 33 -6.63 9.71 -4.18
N SER A 34 -5.96 10.78 -3.75
CA SER A 34 -5.00 11.48 -4.58
C SER A 34 -3.82 10.53 -4.88
N THR A 35 -3.07 10.83 -5.93
CA THR A 35 -1.81 10.12 -6.17
C THR A 35 -0.88 10.22 -4.95
N MET A 36 -0.95 11.31 -4.19
CA MET A 36 -0.18 11.51 -2.95
C MET A 36 -0.57 10.52 -1.84
N ASP A 37 -1.85 10.21 -1.65
CA ASP A 37 -2.30 9.27 -0.62
C ASP A 37 -1.78 7.84 -0.89
N LEU A 38 -1.67 7.48 -2.18
CA LEU A 38 -1.15 6.18 -2.62
C LEU A 38 0.39 6.13 -2.64
N GLU A 39 1.04 7.28 -2.77
CA GLU A 39 2.51 7.40 -2.69
C GLU A 39 3.01 7.12 -1.27
N ILE A 40 2.24 7.45 -0.22
CA ILE A 40 2.61 7.13 1.17
C ILE A 40 2.72 5.61 1.37
N ALA A 41 1.73 4.84 0.91
CA ALA A 41 1.81 3.38 1.01
C ALA A 41 3.09 2.86 0.33
N ALA A 42 3.39 3.34 -0.87
CA ALA A 42 4.61 2.97 -1.58
C ALA A 42 5.88 3.40 -0.84
N GLY A 43 5.89 4.59 -0.22
CA GLY A 43 7.01 5.14 0.55
C GLY A 43 7.42 4.28 1.74
N TYR A 44 6.52 3.41 2.21
CA TYR A 44 6.73 2.54 3.37
C TYR A 44 6.76 1.05 3.05
N GLY A 45 6.91 0.69 1.77
CA GLY A 45 6.94 -0.71 1.38
C GLY A 45 5.60 -1.41 1.59
N GLU A 46 4.50 -0.69 1.44
CA GLU A 46 3.14 -1.21 1.55
C GLU A 46 2.47 -1.28 0.17
N CYS A 47 1.55 -2.22 0.01
CA CYS A 47 0.77 -2.30 -1.21
C CYS A 47 -0.25 -1.14 -1.25
N SER A 48 -0.19 -0.28 -2.26
CA SER A 48 -1.15 0.82 -2.47
C SER A 48 -2.60 0.39 -2.70
N VAL A 49 -2.90 -0.91 -2.75
CA VAL A 49 -4.27 -1.45 -2.92
C VAL A 49 -4.85 -1.93 -1.61
N CYS A 50 -4.12 -2.80 -0.88
CA CYS A 50 -4.61 -3.39 0.36
C CYS A 50 -3.96 -2.82 1.62
N PHE A 51 -2.95 -1.94 1.48
CA PHE A 51 -2.17 -1.32 2.57
C PHE A 51 -1.43 -2.31 3.48
N GLU A 52 -1.27 -3.55 3.05
CA GLU A 52 -0.44 -4.54 3.75
C GLU A 52 1.04 -4.40 3.35
N HIS A 53 1.93 -4.75 4.28
CA HIS A 53 3.37 -4.73 4.03
C HIS A 53 3.76 -5.74 2.94
N LEU A 54 4.48 -5.26 1.93
CA LEU A 54 4.93 -6.08 0.80
C LEU A 54 5.89 -7.18 1.25
N CYS A 55 6.70 -6.93 2.29
CA CYS A 55 7.61 -7.93 2.82
C CYS A 55 6.90 -9.18 3.39
N ALA A 56 5.64 -9.03 3.79
CA ALA A 56 4.81 -10.14 4.31
C ALA A 56 3.99 -10.83 3.21
N LYS A 57 3.53 -10.06 2.21
CA LYS A 57 2.65 -10.54 1.13
C LYS A 57 3.36 -10.88 -0.17
N GLY A 58 4.68 -10.71 -0.22
CA GLY A 58 5.46 -10.76 -1.44
C GLY A 58 5.24 -9.51 -2.30
N ALA A 59 6.32 -9.01 -2.90
CA ALA A 59 6.27 -7.85 -3.78
C ALA A 59 6.22 -8.30 -5.25
N SER A 60 5.49 -7.55 -6.07
CA SER A 60 5.45 -7.66 -7.52
C SER A 60 5.58 -6.28 -8.16
N VAL A 61 6.19 -6.25 -9.34
CA VAL A 61 6.33 -5.07 -10.18
C VAL A 61 5.44 -5.15 -11.40
N MET A 62 5.01 -4.00 -11.89
CA MET A 62 4.25 -3.89 -13.14
C MET A 62 5.22 -3.76 -14.31
N VAL A 63 5.03 -4.60 -15.33
CA VAL A 63 5.94 -4.69 -16.47
C VAL A 63 5.21 -4.52 -17.79
N ASP A 64 5.94 -4.05 -18.79
CA ASP A 64 5.45 -3.97 -20.17
C ASP A 64 5.54 -5.33 -20.88
N GLY A 65 5.11 -5.36 -22.14
CA GLY A 65 5.23 -6.55 -22.99
C GLY A 65 6.55 -6.62 -23.76
N SER A 66 7.50 -5.73 -23.46
CA SER A 66 8.80 -5.74 -24.14
C SER A 66 9.63 -6.90 -23.62
N GLY A 67 10.48 -7.48 -24.46
CA GLY A 67 11.41 -8.52 -24.06
C GLY A 67 12.83 -7.99 -24.19
N HIS A 68 13.45 -7.60 -23.09
CA HIS A 68 14.82 -7.11 -23.09
C HIS A 68 15.80 -8.15 -22.59
N GLN A 69 16.97 -8.18 -23.22
CA GLN A 69 18.03 -9.07 -22.81
C GLN A 69 18.59 -8.54 -21.48
N ALA A 70 18.32 -9.25 -20.39
CA ALA A 70 18.98 -8.96 -19.12
C ALA A 70 20.48 -9.18 -19.33
N GLY A 71 21.33 -8.20 -19.00
CA GLY A 71 22.78 -8.25 -19.30
C GLY A 71 23.50 -9.52 -18.82
N PHE A 72 22.92 -10.22 -17.84
CA PHE A 72 23.39 -11.50 -17.29
C PHE A 72 22.88 -12.76 -18.02
N LEU A 73 21.70 -12.73 -18.64
CA LEU A 73 21.05 -13.91 -19.23
C LEU A 73 21.14 -13.84 -20.75
N ARG A 74 22.10 -14.57 -21.34
CA ARG A 74 22.24 -14.65 -22.80
C ARG A 74 21.04 -15.29 -23.51
N ALA A 75 20.09 -15.90 -22.80
CA ALA A 75 18.97 -16.64 -23.37
C ALA A 75 17.56 -16.17 -22.96
N GLU A 76 17.39 -15.41 -21.86
CA GLU A 76 16.08 -14.99 -21.39
C GLU A 76 15.84 -13.51 -21.64
N ARG A 77 14.75 -13.21 -22.36
CA ARG A 77 14.23 -11.85 -22.50
C ARG A 77 13.26 -11.60 -21.34
N LEU A 78 13.64 -10.73 -20.42
CA LEU A 78 12.82 -10.35 -19.29
C LEU A 78 12.14 -9.00 -19.57
N PRO A 79 10.89 -8.82 -19.10
CA PRO A 79 10.14 -7.59 -19.36
C PRO A 79 10.62 -6.40 -18.53
N ARG A 80 10.31 -5.19 -18.98
CA ARG A 80 10.73 -3.93 -18.32
C ARG A 80 9.69 -3.46 -17.33
N ARG A 81 10.15 -2.94 -16.19
CA ARG A 81 9.27 -2.22 -15.27
C ARG A 81 8.78 -0.94 -15.91
N VAL A 82 7.49 -0.66 -15.76
CA VAL A 82 6.92 0.58 -16.30
C VAL A 82 7.04 1.76 -15.33
N CYS A 83 7.13 1.49 -14.03
CA CYS A 83 7.21 2.50 -12.99
C CYS A 83 7.90 2.00 -11.72
N ARG A 84 8.11 2.92 -10.77
CA ARG A 84 8.75 2.64 -9.49
C ARG A 84 7.90 1.85 -8.50
N HIS A 85 6.57 1.88 -8.64
CA HIS A 85 5.66 1.32 -7.65
C HIS A 85 5.62 -0.21 -7.64
N PHE A 86 5.49 -0.76 -6.43
CA PHE A 86 5.31 -2.18 -6.15
C PHE A 86 3.89 -2.43 -5.66
N LEU A 87 3.38 -3.63 -5.91
CA LEU A 87 2.10 -4.13 -5.40
C LEU A 87 2.33 -5.50 -4.77
N CYS A 88 1.45 -5.95 -3.90
CA CYS A 88 1.57 -7.32 -3.40
C CYS A 88 1.17 -8.34 -4.47
N GLN A 89 1.71 -9.56 -4.35
CA GLN A 89 1.46 -10.65 -5.32
C GLN A 89 -0.03 -10.97 -5.50
N GLU A 90 -0.85 -10.77 -4.46
CA GLU A 90 -2.29 -10.99 -4.52
C GLU A 90 -3.03 -9.86 -5.25
N CYS A 91 -2.64 -8.59 -5.06
CA CYS A 91 -3.33 -7.43 -5.63
C CYS A 91 -2.87 -7.09 -7.06
N ALA A 92 -1.58 -7.26 -7.36
CA ALA A 92 -1.03 -6.92 -8.68
C ALA A 92 -1.79 -7.55 -9.87
N PRO A 93 -2.19 -8.84 -9.85
CA PRO A 93 -2.89 -9.44 -10.99
C PRO A 93 -4.35 -9.00 -11.13
N THR A 94 -4.98 -8.44 -10.09
CA THR A 94 -6.42 -8.08 -10.09
C THR A 94 -6.71 -6.69 -10.66
N ILE A 95 -5.67 -5.89 -10.90
CA ILE A 95 -5.80 -4.52 -11.40
C ILE A 95 -6.38 -4.47 -12.82
N ILE A 96 -7.59 -3.90 -12.92
CA ILE A 96 -8.30 -3.67 -14.18
C ILE A 96 -8.93 -2.25 -14.14
N PRO A 97 -8.71 -1.39 -15.16
CA PRO A 97 -7.83 -1.60 -16.31
C PRO A 97 -6.36 -1.68 -15.88
N ARG A 98 -5.49 -2.26 -16.71
CA ARG A 98 -4.05 -2.48 -16.44
C ARG A 98 -3.25 -1.16 -16.39
N LYS A 99 -3.53 -0.35 -15.39
CA LYS A 99 -2.89 0.92 -15.07
C LYS A 99 -2.41 0.89 -13.63
N CYS A 100 -1.18 1.33 -13.39
CA CYS A 100 -0.64 1.46 -12.04
C CYS A 100 -1.60 2.29 -11.16
N PRO A 101 -2.01 1.82 -9.97
CA PRO A 101 -2.91 2.57 -9.09
C PRO A 101 -2.37 3.95 -8.72
N VAL A 102 -1.04 4.06 -8.53
CA VAL A 102 -0.37 5.28 -8.08
C VAL A 102 -0.18 6.27 -9.25
N CYS A 103 0.63 5.90 -10.24
CA CYS A 103 1.05 6.79 -11.33
C CYS A 103 0.27 6.64 -12.64
N ARG A 104 -0.71 5.71 -12.70
CA ARG A 104 -1.60 5.46 -13.86
C ARG A 104 -0.93 5.03 -15.15
N ARG A 105 0.35 4.71 -15.12
CA ARG A 105 1.07 4.16 -16.27
C ARG A 105 0.51 2.80 -16.65
N ASP A 106 0.33 2.59 -17.96
CA ASP A 106 -0.13 1.34 -18.52
C ASP A 106 0.93 0.24 -18.34
N PHE A 107 0.46 -0.98 -18.09
CA PHE A 107 1.30 -2.16 -18.02
C PHE A 107 0.61 -3.36 -18.68
N VAL A 108 1.37 -4.41 -18.99
CA VAL A 108 0.85 -5.60 -19.69
C VAL A 108 0.70 -6.76 -18.72
N SER A 109 1.70 -6.99 -17.88
CA SER A 109 1.72 -8.07 -16.90
C SER A 109 2.43 -7.66 -15.61
N THR A 110 2.52 -8.59 -14.67
CA THR A 110 3.22 -8.40 -13.40
C THR A 110 4.35 -9.41 -13.29
N LEU A 111 5.42 -9.04 -12.59
CA LEU A 111 6.55 -9.92 -12.31
C LEU A 111 6.82 -9.87 -10.80
N ASP A 112 6.92 -11.04 -10.18
CA ASP A 112 7.23 -11.12 -8.76
C ASP A 112 8.70 -10.77 -8.53
N VAL A 113 8.97 -10.06 -7.44
CA VAL A 113 10.33 -9.67 -7.05
C VAL A 113 11.04 -10.94 -6.55
N PRO A 114 12.13 -11.37 -7.20
CA PRO A 114 12.86 -12.57 -6.78
C PRO A 114 13.57 -12.39 -5.44
N ASP A 115 14.04 -13.48 -4.84
CA ASP A 115 14.95 -13.38 -3.70
C ASP A 115 16.37 -13.01 -4.20
N PRO A 116 17.03 -11.97 -3.66
CA PRO A 116 18.33 -11.49 -4.13
C PRO A 116 19.47 -12.50 -3.92
N ILE A 117 19.27 -13.51 -3.08
CA ILE A 117 20.25 -14.57 -2.82
C ILE A 117 19.94 -15.80 -3.68
N ALA A 118 18.67 -16.18 -3.81
CA ALA A 118 18.28 -17.34 -4.60
C ALA A 118 18.35 -17.08 -6.12
N ASP A 119 17.98 -15.88 -6.56
CA ASP A 119 18.01 -15.46 -7.97
C ASP A 119 18.53 -14.00 -8.08
N PRO A 120 19.84 -13.77 -7.79
CA PRO A 120 20.45 -12.44 -7.82
C PRO A 120 20.33 -11.77 -9.18
N VAL A 121 20.30 -12.57 -10.25
CA VAL A 121 20.27 -12.10 -11.62
C VAL A 121 18.91 -11.51 -11.97
N ARG A 122 17.83 -12.25 -11.72
CA ARG A 122 16.48 -11.71 -11.96
C ARG A 122 16.14 -10.62 -10.96
N TRP A 123 16.65 -10.68 -9.74
CA TRP A 123 16.51 -9.59 -8.78
C TRP A 123 17.14 -8.30 -9.30
N PHE A 124 18.39 -8.34 -9.74
CA PHE A 124 19.06 -7.16 -10.30
C PHE A 124 18.26 -6.57 -11.46
N HIS A 125 17.79 -7.41 -12.39
CA HIS A 125 16.94 -6.99 -13.51
C HIS A 125 15.63 -6.31 -13.07
N VAL A 126 15.04 -6.77 -11.97
CA VAL A 126 13.82 -6.17 -11.42
C VAL A 126 14.12 -4.86 -10.70
N VAL A 127 15.27 -4.73 -10.05
CA VAL A 127 15.63 -3.51 -9.33
C VAL A 127 16.08 -2.40 -10.28
N ASP A 128 16.97 -2.71 -11.23
CA ASP A 128 17.38 -1.85 -12.35
C ASP A 128 16.19 -1.57 -13.27
N ARG A 129 15.45 -0.50 -12.96
CA ARG A 129 14.13 -0.20 -13.53
C ARG A 129 14.28 0.32 -14.95
N ASP A 130 15.27 1.16 -15.20
CA ASP A 130 15.53 1.74 -16.51
C ASP A 130 16.37 0.83 -17.43
N GLN A 131 16.94 -0.24 -16.87
CA GLN A 131 17.79 -1.22 -17.54
C GLN A 131 19.06 -0.61 -18.13
N ASN A 132 19.66 0.33 -17.40
CA ASN A 132 20.93 0.93 -17.77
C ASN A 132 22.13 0.04 -17.39
N GLY A 133 21.90 -1.05 -16.64
CA GLY A 133 22.93 -2.00 -16.22
C GLY A 133 23.52 -1.73 -14.84
N SER A 134 23.01 -0.73 -14.14
CA SER A 134 23.42 -0.32 -12.80
C SER A 134 22.19 -0.02 -11.93
N ILE A 135 22.33 -0.16 -10.61
CA ILE A 135 21.27 0.15 -9.65
C ILE A 135 21.51 1.54 -9.07
N GLU A 136 20.57 2.44 -9.25
CA GLU A 136 20.56 3.72 -8.55
C GLU A 136 20.14 3.54 -7.08
N LYS A 137 20.55 4.48 -6.22
CA LYS A 137 20.15 4.48 -4.82
C LYS A 137 18.63 4.44 -4.64
N SER A 138 17.90 5.22 -5.44
CA SER A 138 16.43 5.29 -5.36
C SER A 138 15.78 3.95 -5.70
N GLU A 139 16.34 3.21 -6.65
CA GLU A 139 15.87 1.88 -7.04
C GLU A 139 16.12 0.84 -5.96
N LEU A 140 17.31 0.90 -5.32
CA LEU A 140 17.64 0.05 -4.20
C LEU A 140 16.69 0.29 -3.03
N VAL A 141 16.46 1.56 -2.66
CA VAL A 141 15.54 1.92 -1.57
C VAL A 141 14.13 1.39 -1.85
N ASP A 142 13.59 1.64 -3.04
CA ASP A 142 12.25 1.18 -3.42
C ASP A 142 12.12 -0.35 -3.33
N ALA A 143 13.16 -1.09 -3.77
CA ALA A 143 13.17 -2.55 -3.71
C ALA A 143 13.28 -3.08 -2.28
N LEU A 144 14.19 -2.55 -1.47
CA LEU A 144 14.43 -3.04 -0.11
C LEU A 144 13.26 -2.73 0.83
N LYS A 145 12.58 -1.58 0.67
CA LYS A 145 11.35 -1.24 1.41
C LYS A 145 10.27 -2.32 1.21
N GLY A 146 10.13 -2.82 -0.01
CA GLY A 146 9.16 -3.88 -0.34
C GLY A 146 9.54 -5.27 0.17
N MET A 147 10.77 -5.47 0.65
CA MET A 147 11.32 -6.78 0.98
C MET A 147 11.61 -6.99 2.46
N PHE A 148 11.85 -5.91 3.21
CA PHE A 148 12.21 -5.96 4.62
C PHE A 148 11.18 -5.22 5.48
N PRO A 149 10.87 -5.74 6.68
CA PRO A 149 9.96 -5.07 7.61
C PRO A 149 10.67 -3.92 8.35
N VAL A 150 11.34 -3.03 7.63
CA VAL A 150 12.17 -1.96 8.18
C VAL A 150 11.51 -0.61 7.92
N GLU A 151 11.57 0.28 8.91
CA GLU A 151 11.10 1.66 8.79
C GLU A 151 11.90 2.39 7.69
N PRO A 152 11.24 3.12 6.76
CA PRO A 152 11.87 3.80 5.64
C PRO A 152 13.12 4.62 5.96
N GLY A 153 13.05 5.48 6.97
CA GLY A 153 14.16 6.34 7.39
C GLY A 153 15.36 5.52 7.85
N ALA A 154 15.14 4.54 8.72
CA ALA A 154 16.18 3.64 9.19
C ALA A 154 16.83 2.82 8.05
N LEU A 155 16.04 2.40 7.05
CA LEU A 155 16.57 1.71 5.87
C LEU A 155 17.45 2.65 5.02
N GLU A 156 17.01 3.88 4.80
CA GLU A 156 17.77 4.88 4.06
C GLU A 156 19.10 5.21 4.76
N GLU A 157 19.10 5.38 6.09
CA GLU A 157 20.33 5.55 6.88
C GLU A 157 21.30 4.38 6.72
N VAL A 158 20.81 3.13 6.78
CA VAL A 158 21.65 1.94 6.57
C VAL A 158 22.25 1.94 5.16
N ILE A 159 21.47 2.29 4.14
CA ILE A 159 21.96 2.39 2.77
C ILE A 159 23.02 3.49 2.67
N GLU A 160 22.77 4.68 3.23
CA GLU A 160 23.72 5.81 3.24
C GLU A 160 25.06 5.43 3.89
N MET A 161 25.01 4.82 5.07
CA MET A 161 26.22 4.43 5.82
C MET A 161 27.08 3.41 5.07
N ASN A 162 26.46 2.53 4.28
CA ASN A 162 27.16 1.44 3.60
C ASN A 162 27.45 1.75 2.12
N TRP A 163 26.83 2.77 1.53
CA TRP A 163 26.87 3.03 0.08
C TRP A 163 28.28 3.06 -0.49
N ARG A 164 29.18 3.83 0.13
CA ARG A 164 30.60 3.95 -0.30
C ARG A 164 31.39 2.63 -0.28
N SER A 165 30.94 1.65 0.49
CA SER A 165 31.57 0.32 0.53
C SER A 165 31.09 -0.58 -0.61
N TRP A 166 29.93 -0.27 -1.18
CA TRP A 166 29.32 -0.99 -2.29
C TRP A 166 29.70 -0.36 -3.64
N ASP A 167 29.58 0.96 -3.74
CA ASP A 167 29.96 1.81 -4.88
C ASP A 167 31.46 2.11 -4.83
N THR A 168 32.25 1.18 -5.35
CA THR A 168 33.71 1.16 -5.21
C THR A 168 34.42 2.11 -6.16
N ASP A 169 33.81 2.37 -7.32
CA ASP A 169 34.33 3.34 -8.28
C ASP A 169 33.78 4.77 -8.05
N SER A 170 32.84 4.92 -7.10
CA SER A 170 32.22 6.19 -6.71
C SER A 170 31.48 6.88 -7.86
N ASN A 171 30.89 6.09 -8.76
CA ASN A 171 30.12 6.59 -9.90
C ASN A 171 28.67 6.96 -9.52
N GLY A 172 28.24 6.65 -8.30
CA GLY A 172 26.90 6.97 -7.78
C GLY A 172 25.83 5.91 -8.08
N THR A 173 26.21 4.79 -8.68
CA THR A 173 25.35 3.65 -9.02
C THR A 173 26.06 2.34 -8.66
N LEU A 174 25.32 1.23 -8.59
CA LEU A 174 25.90 -0.08 -8.32
C LEU A 174 25.83 -0.94 -9.57
N ASP A 175 26.97 -1.17 -10.21
CA ASP A 175 27.01 -2.07 -11.36
C ASP A 175 26.82 -3.54 -10.96
N THR A 176 26.75 -4.42 -11.95
CA THR A 176 26.59 -5.86 -11.72
C THR A 176 27.70 -6.52 -10.89
N ALA A 177 28.94 -6.03 -10.98
CA ALA A 177 30.07 -6.57 -10.24
C ALA A 177 30.03 -6.11 -8.77
N GLU A 178 29.71 -4.84 -8.55
CA GLU A 178 29.52 -4.24 -7.23
C GLU A 178 28.34 -4.87 -6.50
N PHE A 179 27.21 -5.05 -7.17
CA PHE A 179 26.09 -5.79 -6.63
C PHE A 179 26.51 -7.19 -6.16
N ARG A 180 27.15 -7.98 -7.04
CA ARG A 180 27.51 -9.37 -6.73
C ARG A 180 28.56 -9.48 -5.62
N ASN A 181 29.56 -8.59 -5.63
CA ASN A 181 30.72 -8.72 -4.76
C ASN A 181 30.57 -7.98 -3.41
N ARG A 182 29.63 -7.02 -3.32
CA ARG A 182 29.45 -6.16 -2.14
C ARG A 182 28.04 -6.23 -1.58
N LEU A 183 27.04 -5.84 -2.37
CA LEU A 183 25.67 -5.71 -1.89
C LEU A 183 25.02 -7.08 -1.61
N ALA A 184 25.12 -8.06 -2.51
CA ALA A 184 24.52 -9.38 -2.32
C ALA A 184 25.04 -10.12 -1.07
N PRO A 185 26.36 -10.14 -0.76
CA PRO A 185 26.86 -10.64 0.52
C PRO A 185 26.32 -9.88 1.74
N PHE A 186 26.24 -8.56 1.65
CA PHE A 186 25.66 -7.74 2.71
C PHE A 186 24.19 -8.10 2.94
N LEU A 187 23.39 -8.23 1.87
CA LEU A 187 22.00 -8.65 1.96
C LEU A 187 21.92 -10.05 2.57
N ALA A 188 22.75 -11.00 2.17
CA ALA A 188 22.74 -12.36 2.74
C ALA A 188 22.97 -12.35 4.26
N GLN A 189 23.91 -11.53 4.73
CA GLN A 189 24.23 -11.40 6.17
C GLN A 189 23.13 -10.64 6.93
N SER A 190 22.55 -9.62 6.30
CA SER A 190 21.60 -8.71 6.93
C SER A 190 20.16 -9.21 6.86
N ILE A 191 19.75 -10.01 5.87
CA ILE A 191 18.39 -10.56 5.71
C ILE A 191 17.94 -11.29 6.99
N GLY A 192 18.82 -12.08 7.60
CA GLY A 192 18.50 -12.80 8.84
C GLY A 192 18.21 -11.88 10.03
N ASN A 193 18.96 -10.77 10.14
CA ASN A 193 18.83 -9.80 11.23
C ASN A 193 17.71 -8.77 10.97
N MET A 194 17.47 -8.41 9.70
CA MET A 194 16.44 -7.45 9.29
C MET A 194 15.03 -8.06 9.34
N ARG A 195 14.89 -9.38 9.15
CA ARG A 195 13.60 -10.08 9.36
C ARG A 195 13.07 -9.98 10.80
N GLN A 196 13.91 -9.61 11.77
CA GLN A 196 13.54 -9.51 13.17
C GLN A 196 13.34 -8.07 13.68
N ARG A 197 13.54 -7.04 12.83
CA ARG A 197 13.55 -5.65 13.27
C ARG A 197 12.30 -4.87 12.84
N ILE A 198 11.38 -4.74 13.81
CA ILE A 198 10.51 -3.59 14.08
C ILE A 198 9.55 -3.16 12.95
N ILE A 199 8.43 -3.88 12.82
CA ILE A 199 7.16 -3.15 12.72
C ILE A 199 6.98 -2.53 14.12
N ARG A 200 7.05 -1.19 14.23
CA ARG A 200 6.81 -0.52 15.51
C ARG A 200 5.46 -1.01 16.02
N GLN A 201 5.39 -1.43 17.30
CA GLN A 201 4.09 -1.78 17.88
C GLN A 201 3.21 -0.54 17.76
N LEU A 202 2.07 -0.69 17.09
CA LEU A 202 1.12 0.37 16.91
C LEU A 202 0.70 0.86 18.31
N PRO A 203 0.87 2.15 18.65
CA PRO A 203 0.29 2.68 19.87
C PRO A 203 -1.22 2.44 19.84
N ASP A 204 -1.78 2.03 20.98
CA ASP A 204 -3.22 1.80 21.05
C ASP A 204 -3.94 3.16 21.14
N LEU A 205 -4.79 3.44 20.15
CA LEU A 205 -5.52 4.71 20.05
C LEU A 205 -6.32 5.03 21.33
N MET A 206 -6.93 4.03 21.96
CA MET A 206 -7.80 4.21 23.14
C MET A 206 -7.00 4.53 24.40
N ASN A 207 -5.90 3.81 24.60
CA ASN A 207 -5.12 3.87 25.84
C ASN A 207 -3.98 4.90 25.76
N GLN A 208 -3.51 5.21 24.56
CA GLN A 208 -2.34 6.05 24.32
C GLN A 208 -2.57 7.02 23.13
N PRO A 209 -3.61 7.87 23.16
CA PRO A 209 -3.98 8.73 22.03
C PRO A 209 -2.88 9.73 21.64
N ALA A 210 -2.14 10.28 22.62
CA ALA A 210 -1.03 11.21 22.34
C ALA A 210 0.16 10.51 21.65
N GLU A 211 0.50 9.29 22.09
CA GLU A 211 1.55 8.49 21.44
C GLU A 211 1.10 7.99 20.06
N TRP A 212 -0.20 7.71 19.89
CA TRP A 212 -0.79 7.40 18.58
C TRP A 212 -0.64 8.59 17.64
N PHE A 213 -1.02 9.80 18.08
CA PHE A 213 -0.88 11.01 17.26
C PHE A 213 0.58 11.21 16.84
N LYS A 214 1.50 11.21 17.81
CA LYS A 214 2.93 11.35 17.56
C LYS A 214 3.52 10.25 16.65
N HIS A 215 2.94 9.06 16.69
CA HIS A 215 3.40 7.96 15.85
C HIS A 215 3.04 8.14 14.37
N TRP A 216 1.91 8.80 14.09
CA TRP A 216 1.42 9.03 12.74
C TRP A 216 1.78 10.39 12.18
N ASP A 217 2.22 11.34 13.02
CA ASP A 217 2.88 12.59 12.64
C ASP A 217 4.33 12.24 12.24
N GLU A 218 4.47 11.67 11.04
CA GLU A 218 5.67 10.97 10.58
C GLU A 218 6.80 11.96 10.25
N ASP A 219 6.45 13.16 9.79
CA ASP A 219 7.40 14.24 9.50
C ASP A 219 7.65 15.19 10.69
N GLU A 220 7.01 14.91 11.83
CA GLU A 220 7.04 15.73 13.06
C GLU A 220 6.62 17.19 12.81
N SER A 221 5.71 17.44 11.85
CA SER A 221 5.15 18.77 11.57
C SER A 221 4.32 19.31 12.74
N GLY A 222 3.84 18.43 13.62
CA GLY A 222 2.93 18.76 14.72
C GLY A 222 1.45 18.72 14.31
N SER A 223 1.16 18.29 13.08
CA SER A 223 -0.18 18.10 12.52
C SER A 223 -0.22 16.81 11.72
N LEU A 224 -1.32 16.07 11.82
CA LEU A 224 -1.53 14.93 10.94
C LEU A 224 -2.05 15.42 9.59
N GLU A 225 -1.29 15.25 8.51
CA GLU A 225 -1.83 15.54 7.19
C GLU A 225 -2.73 14.41 6.68
N ARG A 226 -3.58 14.76 5.72
CA ARG A 226 -4.51 13.83 5.10
C ARG A 226 -3.92 12.45 4.73
N PRO A 227 -2.74 12.36 4.08
CA PRO A 227 -2.16 11.07 3.75
C PRO A 227 -1.78 10.22 5.00
N GLU A 228 -1.27 10.86 6.05
CA GLU A 228 -0.92 10.23 7.32
C GLU A 228 -2.18 9.72 8.03
N ILE A 229 -3.25 10.51 8.06
CA ILE A 229 -4.53 10.11 8.65
C ILE A 229 -5.13 8.92 7.92
N VAL A 230 -5.13 8.95 6.58
CA VAL A 230 -5.66 7.83 5.78
C VAL A 230 -4.94 6.54 6.14
N ARG A 231 -3.62 6.58 6.16
CA ARG A 231 -2.80 5.43 6.56
C ARG A 231 -3.08 5.02 8.00
N ALA A 232 -3.11 5.97 8.93
CA ALA A 232 -3.33 5.74 10.34
C ALA A 232 -4.66 5.03 10.62
N LEU A 233 -5.73 5.46 9.94
CA LEU A 233 -7.04 4.84 10.04
C LEU A 233 -7.06 3.43 9.46
N ILE A 234 -6.47 3.21 8.29
CA ILE A 234 -6.39 1.87 7.68
C ILE A 234 -5.64 0.89 8.60
N LYS A 235 -4.58 1.35 9.27
CA LYS A 235 -3.76 0.52 10.15
C LYS A 235 -4.36 0.31 11.54
N THR A 236 -5.13 1.28 12.02
CA THR A 236 -5.73 1.23 13.37
C THR A 236 -7.09 0.50 13.37
N ILE A 237 -7.84 0.55 12.26
CA ILE A 237 -9.21 0.04 12.15
C ILE A 237 -9.21 -1.20 11.23
N PRO A 238 -9.32 -2.42 11.79
CA PRO A 238 -9.27 -3.67 11.01
C PRO A 238 -10.32 -3.76 9.89
N GLU A 239 -11.47 -3.10 10.06
CA GLU A 239 -12.57 -3.06 9.10
C GLU A 239 -12.18 -2.38 7.77
N PHE A 240 -11.13 -1.54 7.81
CA PHE A 240 -10.63 -0.80 6.65
C PHE A 240 -9.55 -1.57 5.88
N THR A 241 -8.88 -2.53 6.50
CA THR A 241 -7.85 -3.35 5.87
C THR A 241 -8.43 -4.19 4.72
N GLY A 242 -7.74 -4.20 3.57
CA GLY A 242 -8.13 -5.02 2.41
C GLY A 242 -9.39 -4.54 1.66
N ARG A 243 -9.90 -3.35 1.97
CA ARG A 243 -11.02 -2.73 1.24
C ARG A 243 -10.53 -1.97 0.00
N ASP A 244 -11.36 -1.90 -1.03
CA ASP A 244 -11.02 -1.21 -2.26
C ASP A 244 -11.07 0.33 -2.10
N GLU A 245 -10.31 1.01 -2.96
CA GLU A 245 -10.17 2.48 -3.02
C GLU A 245 -11.53 3.21 -3.06
N GLY A 246 -12.53 2.65 -3.74
CA GLY A 246 -13.85 3.26 -3.86
C GLY A 246 -14.62 3.26 -2.54
N TRP A 247 -14.54 2.16 -1.79
CA TRP A 247 -15.15 2.05 -0.47
C TRP A 247 -14.45 2.92 0.57
N LEU A 248 -13.11 2.89 0.59
CA LEU A 248 -12.31 3.74 1.48
C LEU A 248 -12.61 5.21 1.17
N GLY A 249 -12.56 5.60 -0.11
CA GLY A 249 -12.84 6.96 -0.54
C GLY A 249 -14.19 7.51 -0.06
N GLY A 250 -15.27 6.76 -0.25
CA GLY A 250 -16.61 7.19 0.22
C GLY A 250 -16.76 7.24 1.74
N THR A 251 -16.01 6.41 2.47
CA THR A 251 -16.03 6.38 3.94
C THR A 251 -15.21 7.54 4.50
N PHE A 252 -13.98 7.71 4.05
CA PHE A 252 -13.12 8.84 4.43
C PHE A 252 -13.75 10.17 4.07
N ALA A 253 -14.46 10.27 2.95
CA ALA A 253 -15.24 11.45 2.58
C ALA A 253 -16.21 11.95 3.64
N ALA A 254 -17.02 11.02 4.13
CA ALA A 254 -18.07 11.32 5.08
C ALA A 254 -17.48 11.69 6.45
N ILE A 255 -16.33 11.09 6.78
CA ILE A 255 -15.65 11.29 8.07
C ILE A 255 -14.80 12.58 8.03
N TRP A 256 -14.17 12.91 6.90
CA TRP A 256 -13.26 14.06 6.76
C TRP A 256 -13.93 15.39 7.10
N SER A 257 -15.13 15.64 6.58
CA SER A 257 -15.89 16.87 6.87
C SER A 257 -16.30 17.04 8.34
N ILE A 258 -16.20 15.97 9.14
CA ILE A 258 -16.45 16.01 10.59
C ILE A 258 -15.15 16.29 11.35
N ILE A 259 -14.02 15.83 10.79
CA ILE A 259 -12.72 15.80 11.45
C ILE A 259 -11.91 17.07 11.23
N ASP A 260 -12.01 17.69 10.06
CA ASP A 260 -11.25 18.86 9.61
C ASP A 260 -12.24 20.04 9.44
N PRO A 261 -12.62 20.73 10.55
CA PRO A 261 -13.73 21.68 10.54
C PRO A 261 -13.35 23.04 9.95
N ASP A 262 -12.07 23.39 10.01
CA ASP A 262 -11.53 24.62 9.43
C ASP A 262 -11.09 24.44 7.97
N GLY A 263 -10.94 23.18 7.53
CA GLY A 263 -10.76 22.81 6.14
C GLY A 263 -9.34 23.07 5.65
N ASP A 264 -8.37 23.10 6.56
CA ASP A 264 -6.96 23.37 6.22
C ASP A 264 -6.23 22.13 5.67
N GLY A 265 -6.87 20.96 5.76
CA GLY A 265 -6.36 19.69 5.24
C GLY A 265 -5.43 18.96 6.19
N SER A 266 -5.30 19.41 7.43
CA SER A 266 -4.45 18.87 8.49
C SER A 266 -5.23 18.75 9.81
N ILE A 267 -4.68 18.03 10.79
CA ILE A 267 -5.25 17.94 12.13
C ILE A 267 -4.15 18.16 13.15
N THR A 268 -4.18 19.29 13.82
CA THR A 268 -3.26 19.58 14.93
C THR A 268 -3.57 18.70 16.15
N GLY A 269 -2.60 18.55 17.05
CA GLY A 269 -2.83 17.82 18.31
C GLY A 269 -3.97 18.40 19.16
N ALA A 270 -4.29 19.69 19.01
CA ALA A 270 -5.41 20.33 19.68
C ALA A 270 -6.77 19.90 19.08
N GLU A 271 -6.88 19.86 17.75
CA GLU A 271 -8.08 19.38 17.03
C GLU A 271 -8.27 17.87 17.18
N PHE A 272 -7.18 17.13 17.32
CA PHE A 272 -7.26 15.71 17.61
C PHE A 272 -7.94 15.42 18.97
N MET A 273 -7.61 16.21 20.00
CA MET A 273 -8.07 16.00 21.39
C MET A 273 -9.30 16.81 21.80
N MET A 274 -9.77 17.76 20.97
CA MET A 274 -10.93 18.58 21.31
C MET A 274 -12.23 17.76 21.42
N PRO A 275 -13.22 18.21 22.20
CA PRO A 275 -14.53 17.56 22.24
C PRO A 275 -15.17 17.49 20.84
N GLY A 276 -15.59 16.30 20.42
CA GLY A 276 -16.08 16.02 19.06
C GLY A 276 -15.00 15.94 17.97
N GLY A 277 -13.72 16.05 18.33
CA GLY A 277 -12.59 15.95 17.39
C GLY A 277 -12.35 14.52 16.87
N LEU A 278 -11.21 14.34 16.17
CA LEU A 278 -10.87 13.06 15.53
C LEU A 278 -10.89 11.91 16.54
N TYR A 279 -10.24 12.05 17.70
CA TYR A 279 -10.16 10.98 18.68
C TYR A 279 -11.55 10.46 19.09
N GLU A 280 -12.43 11.32 19.58
CA GLU A 280 -13.79 10.91 20.00
C GLU A 280 -14.59 10.31 18.84
N THR A 281 -14.44 10.85 17.63
CA THR A 281 -15.10 10.35 16.43
C THR A 281 -14.65 8.93 16.09
N LEU A 282 -13.34 8.65 16.14
CA LEU A 282 -12.82 7.31 15.88
C LEU A 282 -13.24 6.32 16.94
N VAL A 283 -13.14 6.71 18.21
CA VAL A 283 -13.54 5.88 19.33
C VAL A 283 -15.03 5.54 19.24
N ALA A 284 -15.88 6.53 18.94
CA ALA A 284 -17.32 6.36 18.87
C ALA A 284 -17.78 5.47 17.72
N ASN A 285 -17.18 5.60 16.55
CA ASN A 285 -17.63 4.93 15.34
C ASN A 285 -16.95 3.58 15.07
N PHE A 286 -15.70 3.40 15.53
CA PHE A 286 -14.89 2.25 15.12
C PHE A 286 -14.36 1.42 16.29
N CYS A 287 -14.11 2.01 17.47
CA CYS A 287 -13.51 1.26 18.59
C CYS A 287 -14.52 0.65 19.58
N ARG A 288 -15.77 1.14 19.63
CA ARG A 288 -16.78 0.65 20.59
C ARG A 288 -17.20 -0.82 20.41
N HIS A 289 -16.97 -1.43 19.25
CA HIS A 289 -17.28 -2.85 19.02
C HIS A 289 -16.28 -3.82 19.70
N ARG A 290 -15.15 -3.35 20.23
CA ARG A 290 -14.19 -4.18 21.00
C ARG A 290 -14.55 -4.44 22.47
N LEU A 291 -15.60 -3.80 23.00
CA LEU A 291 -16.00 -3.91 24.42
C LEU A 291 -17.20 -4.85 24.67
N GLY A 292 -17.68 -5.55 23.64
CA GLY A 292 -18.87 -6.41 23.71
C GLY A 292 -18.63 -7.90 23.47
N GLY A 293 -17.39 -8.38 23.62
CA GLY A 293 -17.00 -9.80 23.48
C GLY A 293 -16.42 -10.36 24.76
#